data_AF-A0A2K8L240-F1
#
_entry.id   AF-A0A2K8L240-F1
#
_cell.length_a   1.000
_cell.length_b   1.000
_cell.length_c   1.000
_cell.angle_alpha   90.00
_cell.angle_beta   90.00
_cell.angle_gamma   90.00
#
_symmetry.space_group_name_H-M   'P 1'
#
loop_
_entity.id
_entity.type
_entity.pdbx_description
1 polymer ?
#
loop_
_entity_poly.entity_id
_entity_poly.type
_entity_poly.pdbx_seq_one_letter_code
_entity_poly.pdbx_strand_id
1 'polypeptide(L)'
;MKKIFIMACVAMLAACSQPAEQKKAPVAPPPVQAISLDSDQARFSYAIGMDISTSVAQLGVEIDSKVLALAIADHLAGKESKLTQDEAATIKQEYLIDQAIKRAAAEKAAAEKAEAERIAAEKAAAEKAAAEKAAAEKAAAEKAAAEKAAAEKAAAEKAAAEKAAAEKAAAEKAAAEKAAVEKAVAEKAAAEKAAAEKAAAEKAAAEKAAAEKAAAEKAAAEKAAAEKAAAEKAAAEKAAAEKAAAEKAAAEKAAAEKAAAEKAAAEKAAAEKAAAEKAAAEKAVPAAGK
;
A
#
# COMPACT_ATOMS: atom_id res chain seq x y z
N MET A 1 -34.86 -50.22 -3.94
CA MET A 1 -36.31 -50.50 -3.84
C MET A 1 -36.60 -51.79 -4.62
N LYS A 2 -37.15 -52.82 -3.95
CA LYS A 2 -37.97 -53.98 -4.43
C LYS A 2 -37.63 -54.56 -5.82
N LYS A 3 -37.02 -55.75 -6.03
CA LYS A 3 -37.31 -57.15 -5.64
C LYS A 3 -38.75 -57.66 -5.89
N ILE A 4 -38.84 -58.64 -6.81
CA ILE A 4 -39.72 -59.85 -6.87
C ILE A 4 -41.03 -59.77 -7.68
N PHE A 5 -41.19 -60.69 -8.65
CA PHE A 5 -42.30 -61.64 -8.90
C PHE A 5 -41.91 -62.49 -10.14
N ILE A 6 -41.23 -63.64 -10.05
CA ILE A 6 -41.69 -65.03 -9.79
C ILE A 6 -43.18 -65.33 -10.04
N MET A 7 -43.47 -66.07 -11.11
CA MET A 7 -44.56 -67.07 -11.25
C MET A 7 -44.19 -67.96 -12.45
N ALA A 8 -43.61 -69.16 -12.37
CA ALA A 8 -43.89 -70.41 -11.64
C ALA A 8 -45.15 -71.18 -12.13
N CYS A 9 -44.86 -72.25 -12.90
CA CYS A 9 -45.60 -73.52 -13.05
C CYS A 9 -46.97 -73.46 -13.78
N VAL A 10 -47.28 -74.38 -14.71
CA VAL A 10 -47.55 -75.80 -14.44
C VAL A 10 -47.29 -76.66 -15.68
N ALA A 11 -46.77 -77.85 -15.42
CA ALA A 11 -46.45 -78.93 -16.34
C ALA A 11 -47.68 -79.77 -16.77
N MET A 12 -47.60 -80.41 -17.93
CA MET A 12 -48.10 -81.77 -18.23
C MET A 12 -47.64 -82.12 -19.66
N LEU A 13 -46.62 -82.94 -19.89
CA LEU A 13 -46.68 -84.41 -19.91
C LEU A 13 -47.87 -84.96 -20.70
N ALA A 14 -47.66 -85.15 -22.00
CA ALA A 14 -48.39 -86.12 -22.81
C ALA A 14 -47.40 -86.75 -23.80
N ALA A 15 -46.92 -87.94 -23.41
CA ALA A 15 -46.24 -88.88 -24.27
C ALA A 15 -47.26 -89.64 -25.13
N CYS A 16 -46.74 -90.25 -26.20
CA CYS A 16 -47.31 -91.27 -27.07
C CYS A 16 -47.95 -90.80 -28.40
N SER A 17 -47.24 -91.18 -29.46
CA SER A 17 -47.75 -91.76 -30.72
C SER A 17 -47.66 -90.88 -31.96
N GLN A 18 -46.47 -90.86 -32.57
CA GLN A 18 -46.34 -90.81 -34.03
C GLN A 18 -45.48 -91.98 -34.53
N PRO A 19 -45.84 -92.57 -35.68
CA PRO A 19 -45.33 -93.86 -36.12
C PRO A 19 -43.96 -93.74 -36.78
N ALA A 20 -43.23 -94.84 -36.75
CA ALA A 20 -41.94 -95.00 -37.41
C ALA A 20 -42.03 -94.70 -38.91
N GLU A 21 -41.53 -93.54 -39.32
CA GLU A 21 -41.08 -93.33 -40.70
C GLU A 21 -39.55 -93.40 -40.75
N GLN A 22 -39.10 -94.14 -41.74
CA GLN A 22 -37.76 -94.65 -41.90
C GLN A 22 -36.74 -93.52 -41.95
N LYS A 23 -35.69 -93.70 -41.15
CA LYS A 23 -34.41 -93.00 -41.24
C LYS A 23 -33.81 -93.23 -42.64
N LYS A 24 -34.22 -92.45 -43.65
CA LYS A 24 -33.49 -92.34 -44.91
C LYS A 24 -32.24 -91.54 -44.59
N ALA A 25 -31.13 -92.27 -44.50
CA ALA A 25 -29.80 -91.72 -44.33
C ALA A 25 -29.59 -90.50 -45.25
N PRO A 26 -28.78 -89.50 -44.84
CA PRO A 26 -28.41 -88.41 -45.73
C PRO A 26 -27.82 -89.04 -46.98
N VAL A 27 -28.46 -88.81 -48.14
CA VAL A 27 -27.89 -89.21 -49.42
C VAL A 27 -26.60 -88.40 -49.54
N ALA A 28 -25.48 -89.06 -49.26
CA ALA A 28 -24.17 -88.52 -49.50
C ALA A 28 -24.13 -88.00 -50.95
N PRO A 29 -23.54 -86.82 -51.21
CA PRO A 29 -23.30 -86.39 -52.58
C PRO A 29 -22.58 -87.56 -53.29
N PRO A 30 -22.94 -87.87 -54.55
CA PRO A 30 -22.31 -88.98 -55.27
C PRO A 30 -20.79 -88.84 -55.17
N PRO A 31 -20.05 -89.93 -54.90
CA PRO A 31 -18.61 -89.85 -54.72
C PRO A 31 -18.02 -89.23 -55.98
N VAL A 32 -17.35 -88.09 -55.82
CA VAL A 32 -16.46 -87.56 -56.84
C VAL A 32 -15.47 -88.69 -57.10
N GLN A 33 -15.56 -89.35 -58.25
CA GLN A 33 -14.69 -90.48 -58.58
C GLN A 33 -13.25 -89.97 -58.42
N ALA A 34 -12.53 -90.50 -57.43
CA ALA A 34 -11.12 -90.21 -57.29
C ALA A 34 -10.43 -90.74 -58.54
N ILE A 35 -10.03 -89.83 -59.43
CA ILE A 35 -9.30 -90.19 -60.63
C ILE A 35 -7.97 -90.77 -60.17
N SER A 36 -7.82 -92.09 -60.32
CA SER A 36 -6.56 -92.79 -60.03
C SER A 36 -5.54 -92.39 -61.11
N LEU A 37 -4.37 -91.90 -60.68
CA LEU A 37 -3.25 -91.51 -61.55
C LEU A 37 -2.17 -92.60 -61.56
N ASP A 38 -2.60 -93.86 -61.53
CA ASP A 38 -1.72 -95.01 -61.35
C ASP A 38 -1.01 -95.43 -62.65
N SER A 39 -1.47 -94.95 -63.80
CA SER A 39 -0.85 -95.19 -65.12
C SER A 39 -0.24 -93.92 -65.73
N ASP A 40 0.80 -94.10 -66.55
CA ASP A 40 1.43 -92.98 -67.28
C ASP A 40 0.44 -92.30 -68.24
N GLN A 41 -0.49 -93.07 -68.81
CA GLN A 41 -1.58 -92.53 -69.62
C GLN A 41 -2.51 -91.63 -68.80
N ALA A 42 -2.89 -92.03 -67.58
CA ALA A 42 -3.75 -91.22 -66.72
C ALA A 42 -3.06 -89.91 -66.29
N ARG A 43 -1.76 -89.97 -65.97
CA ARG A 43 -0.95 -88.78 -65.64
C ARG A 43 -0.83 -87.82 -66.82
N PHE A 44 -0.58 -88.35 -68.02
CA PHE A 44 -0.50 -87.56 -69.24
C PHE A 44 -1.83 -86.86 -69.57
N SER A 45 -2.95 -87.56 -69.49
CA SER A 45 -4.28 -86.96 -69.69
C SER A 45 -4.61 -85.88 -68.66
N TYR A 46 -4.22 -86.08 -67.40
CA TYR A 46 -4.40 -85.08 -66.35
C TYR A 46 -3.55 -83.83 -66.61
N ALA A 47 -2.30 -83.98 -67.06
CA ALA A 47 -1.43 -82.86 -67.41
C ALA A 47 -2.02 -82.00 -68.55
N ILE A 48 -2.54 -82.62 -69.62
CA ILE A 48 -3.24 -81.90 -70.68
C ILE A 48 -4.48 -81.17 -70.13
N GLY A 49 -5.23 -81.81 -69.24
CA GLY A 49 -6.37 -81.18 -68.57
C GLY A 49 -5.96 -79.95 -67.75
N MET A 50 -4.81 -79.99 -67.07
CA MET A 50 -4.26 -78.84 -66.36
C MET A 50 -3.86 -77.70 -67.29
N ASP A 51 -3.23 -78.00 -68.43
CA ASP A 51 -2.86 -76.97 -69.41
C ASP A 51 -4.10 -76.27 -69.95
N ILE A 52 -5.11 -77.05 -70.36
CA ILE A 52 -6.40 -76.53 -70.84
C ILE A 52 -7.08 -75.71 -69.74
N SER A 53 -7.14 -76.21 -68.52
CA SER A 53 -7.74 -75.50 -67.38
C SER A 53 -7.02 -74.19 -67.08
N THR A 54 -5.70 -74.16 -67.22
CA THR A 54 -4.90 -72.94 -66.99
C THR A 54 -5.18 -71.92 -68.08
N SER A 55 -5.22 -72.34 -69.35
CA SER A 55 -5.62 -71.46 -70.47
C SER A 55 -7.05 -70.94 -70.33
N VAL A 56 -7.98 -71.78 -69.87
CA VAL A 56 -9.37 -71.38 -69.63
C VAL A 56 -9.48 -70.39 -68.47
N ALA A 57 -8.75 -70.61 -67.37
CA ALA A 57 -8.76 -69.71 -66.23
C ALA A 57 -8.22 -68.30 -66.58
N GLN A 58 -7.25 -68.22 -67.51
CA GLN A 58 -6.71 -66.95 -68.01
C GLN A 58 -7.74 -66.08 -68.73
N LEU A 59 -8.82 -66.68 -69.25
CA LEU A 59 -9.90 -65.92 -69.89
C LEU A 59 -10.72 -65.11 -68.88
N GLY A 60 -10.68 -65.44 -67.58
CA GLY A 60 -11.40 -64.70 -66.54
C GLY A 60 -12.92 -64.74 -66.70
N VAL A 61 -13.44 -65.77 -67.37
CA VAL A 61 -14.87 -65.99 -67.61
C VAL A 61 -15.37 -67.14 -66.74
N GLU A 62 -16.60 -67.04 -66.27
CA GLU A 62 -17.23 -68.16 -65.56
C GLU A 62 -17.62 -69.24 -66.57
N ILE A 63 -17.07 -70.45 -66.41
CA ILE A 63 -17.38 -71.60 -67.27
C ILE A 63 -18.10 -72.68 -66.47
N ASP A 64 -19.18 -73.21 -67.03
CA ASP A 64 -19.77 -74.45 -66.54
C ASP A 64 -18.85 -75.63 -66.86
N SER A 65 -18.09 -76.04 -65.84
CA SER A 65 -17.12 -77.13 -65.91
C SER A 65 -17.73 -78.45 -66.39
N LYS A 66 -19.01 -78.72 -66.12
CA LYS A 66 -19.68 -79.97 -66.54
C LYS A 66 -20.00 -79.93 -68.03
N VAL A 67 -20.47 -78.79 -68.52
CA VAL A 67 -20.75 -78.58 -69.95
C VAL A 67 -19.45 -78.60 -70.77
N LEU A 68 -18.39 -77.98 -70.27
CA LEU A 68 -17.07 -78.00 -70.91
C LEU A 68 -16.50 -79.43 -71.00
N ALA A 69 -16.53 -80.18 -69.89
CA ALA A 69 -16.06 -81.55 -69.87
C ALA A 69 -16.85 -82.46 -70.82
N LEU A 70 -18.17 -82.28 -70.90
CA LEU A 70 -19.02 -82.99 -71.86
C LEU A 70 -18.65 -82.66 -73.31
N ALA A 71 -18.43 -81.39 -73.63
CA ALA A 71 -18.04 -80.96 -74.98
C ALA A 71 -16.69 -81.54 -75.41
N ILE A 72 -15.70 -81.57 -74.51
CA ILE A 72 -14.39 -82.20 -74.77
C ILE A 72 -14.56 -83.71 -75.00
N ALA A 73 -15.35 -84.38 -74.16
CA ALA A 73 -15.61 -85.82 -74.30
C ALA A 73 -16.33 -86.16 -75.61
N ASP A 74 -17.34 -85.37 -75.99
CA ASP A 74 -18.07 -85.55 -77.25
C ASP A 74 -17.17 -85.34 -78.47
N HIS A 75 -16.29 -84.33 -78.44
CA HIS A 75 -15.33 -84.05 -79.52
C HIS A 75 -14.28 -85.16 -79.66
N LEU A 76 -13.70 -85.64 -78.56
CA LEU A 76 -12.74 -86.74 -78.56
C LEU A 76 -13.36 -88.07 -79.03
N ALA A 77 -14.65 -88.28 -78.75
CA ALA A 77 -15.40 -89.45 -79.21
C ALA A 77 -15.86 -89.34 -80.68
N GLY A 78 -15.57 -88.23 -81.37
CA GLY A 78 -15.97 -88.00 -82.76
C GLY A 78 -17.47 -87.82 -82.96
N LYS A 79 -18.21 -87.46 -81.91
CA LYS A 79 -19.65 -87.19 -82.02
C LYS A 79 -19.89 -85.88 -82.76
N GLU A 80 -21.01 -85.78 -83.46
CA GLU A 80 -21.43 -84.51 -84.07
C GLU A 80 -21.55 -83.43 -83.00
N SER A 81 -21.01 -82.25 -83.30
CA SER A 81 -21.08 -81.09 -82.43
C SER A 81 -22.51 -80.60 -82.28
N LYS A 82 -22.92 -80.26 -81.06
CA LYS A 82 -24.23 -79.66 -80.77
C LYS A 82 -24.34 -78.19 -81.19
N LEU A 83 -23.23 -77.60 -81.61
CA LEU A 83 -23.11 -76.22 -82.07
C LEU A 83 -22.29 -76.20 -83.36
N THR A 84 -22.76 -75.46 -84.36
CA THR A 84 -21.93 -75.13 -85.53
C THR A 84 -20.79 -74.19 -85.12
N GLN A 85 -19.72 -74.12 -85.92
CA GLN A 85 -18.63 -73.18 -85.63
C GLN A 85 -19.10 -71.72 -85.63
N ASP A 86 -20.02 -71.37 -86.51
CA ASP A 86 -20.57 -70.00 -86.63
C ASP A 86 -21.44 -69.63 -85.42
N GLU A 87 -22.28 -70.56 -84.93
CA GLU A 87 -23.03 -70.37 -83.68
C GLU A 87 -22.08 -70.23 -82.49
N ALA A 88 -21.06 -71.08 -82.41
CA ALA A 88 -20.06 -71.01 -81.33
C ALA A 88 -19.25 -69.69 -81.36
N ALA A 89 -18.95 -69.16 -82.56
CA ALA A 89 -18.28 -67.87 -82.70
C ALA A 89 -19.18 -66.70 -82.27
N THR A 90 -20.44 -66.71 -82.68
CA THR A 90 -21.43 -65.68 -82.32
C THR A 90 -21.67 -65.66 -80.81
N ILE A 91 -21.93 -66.80 -80.19
CA ILE A 91 -22.16 -66.91 -78.74
C ILE A 91 -20.95 -66.39 -77.95
N LYS A 92 -19.73 -66.71 -78.39
CA LYS A 92 -18.51 -66.20 -77.74
C LYS A 92 -18.40 -64.68 -77.85
N GLN A 93 -18.68 -64.12 -79.03
CA GLN A 93 -18.64 -62.67 -79.22
C GLN A 93 -19.69 -61.96 -78.37
N GLU A 94 -20.93 -62.45 -78.35
CA GLU A 94 -22.01 -61.89 -77.52
C GLU A 94 -21.69 -61.95 -76.03
N TYR A 95 -21.13 -63.07 -75.55
CA TYR A 95 -20.69 -63.20 -74.15
C TYR A 95 -19.61 -62.18 -73.79
N LEU A 96 -18.60 -61.98 -74.66
CA LEU A 96 -17.54 -61.00 -74.43
C LEU A 96 -18.08 -59.56 -74.45
N ILE A 97 -19.04 -59.26 -75.33
CA ILE A 97 -19.71 -57.96 -75.37
C ILE A 97 -20.50 -57.72 -74.08
N ASP A 98 -21.29 -58.69 -73.62
CA ASP A 98 -22.04 -58.58 -72.36
C ASP A 98 -21.11 -58.40 -71.15
N GLN A 99 -20.01 -59.16 -71.10
CA GLN A 99 -19.00 -59.02 -70.07
C GLN A 99 -18.33 -57.63 -70.09
N ALA A 100 -18.03 -57.10 -71.28
CA ALA A 100 -17.47 -55.76 -71.45
C ALA A 100 -18.46 -54.68 -70.99
N ILE A 101 -19.75 -54.80 -71.32
CA ILE A 101 -20.81 -53.90 -70.87
C ILE A 101 -20.93 -53.95 -69.35
N LYS A 102 -20.95 -55.14 -68.76
CA LYS A 102 -21.03 -55.32 -67.31
C LYS A 102 -19.82 -54.71 -66.58
N ARG A 103 -18.62 -54.88 -67.14
CA ARG A 103 -17.40 -54.26 -66.60
C ARG A 103 -17.44 -52.73 -66.72
N ALA A 104 -17.85 -52.19 -67.86
CA ALA A 104 -17.97 -50.76 -68.07
C ALA A 104 -19.02 -50.14 -67.11
N ALA A 105 -20.13 -50.82 -66.86
CA ALA A 105 -21.13 -50.40 -65.90
C ALA A 105 -20.60 -50.42 -64.45
N ALA A 106 -19.85 -51.46 -64.07
CA ALA A 106 -19.22 -51.54 -62.75
C ALA A 106 -18.15 -50.46 -62.55
N GLU A 107 -17.34 -50.18 -63.58
CA GLU A 107 -16.32 -49.13 -63.55
C GLU A 107 -16.96 -47.73 -63.44
N LYS A 108 -18.03 -47.47 -64.21
CA LYS A 108 -18.79 -46.23 -64.12
C LYS A 108 -19.39 -46.03 -62.72
N ALA A 109 -20.00 -47.07 -62.15
CA ALA A 109 -20.55 -47.01 -60.80
C ALA A 109 -19.47 -46.78 -59.74
N ALA A 110 -18.30 -47.39 -59.89
CA ALA A 110 -17.16 -47.16 -59.00
C ALA A 110 -16.63 -45.72 -59.11
N ALA A 111 -16.55 -45.17 -60.33
CA ALA A 111 -16.13 -43.79 -60.56
C ALA A 111 -17.12 -42.77 -59.95
N GLU A 112 -18.43 -42.97 -60.16
CA GLU A 112 -19.47 -42.11 -59.55
C GLU A 112 -19.43 -42.16 -58.02
N LYS A 113 -19.23 -43.36 -57.44
CA LYS A 113 -19.07 -43.50 -55.98
C LYS A 113 -17.82 -42.78 -55.47
N ALA A 114 -16.69 -42.92 -56.16
CA ALA A 114 -15.44 -42.25 -55.78
C ALA A 114 -15.54 -40.73 -55.87
N GLU A 115 -16.24 -40.20 -56.88
CA GLU A 115 -16.49 -38.77 -57.01
C GLU A 115 -17.40 -38.25 -55.88
N ALA A 116 -18.47 -38.98 -55.53
CA ALA A 116 -19.33 -38.63 -54.42
C ALA A 116 -18.58 -38.62 -53.07
N GLU A 117 -17.72 -39.60 -52.81
CA GLU A 117 -16.87 -39.65 -51.62
C GLU A 117 -15.87 -38.48 -51.59
N ARG A 118 -15.26 -38.12 -52.72
CA ARG A 118 -14.36 -36.97 -52.83
C ARG A 118 -15.08 -35.66 -52.49
N ILE A 119 -16.26 -35.44 -53.06
CA ILE A 119 -17.06 -34.23 -52.80
C ILE A 119 -17.48 -34.14 -51.33
N ALA A 120 -17.86 -35.27 -50.71
CA ALA A 120 -18.20 -35.32 -49.30
C ALA A 120 -16.99 -34.98 -48.40
N ALA A 121 -15.81 -35.53 -48.72
CA ALA A 121 -14.57 -35.24 -48.00
C ALA A 121 -14.16 -33.77 -48.12
N GLU A 122 -14.29 -33.16 -49.30
CA GLU A 122 -13.97 -31.75 -49.54
C GLU A 122 -14.90 -30.82 -48.74
N LYS A 123 -16.22 -31.10 -48.72
CA LYS A 123 -17.17 -30.33 -47.90
C LYS A 123 -16.85 -30.42 -46.40
N ALA A 124 -16.55 -31.63 -45.91
CA ALA A 124 -16.19 -31.82 -44.50
C ALA A 124 -14.90 -31.07 -44.12
N ALA A 125 -13.91 -31.05 -45.01
CA ALA A 125 -12.67 -30.29 -44.81
C ALA A 125 -12.92 -28.78 -44.78
N ALA A 126 -13.76 -28.26 -45.69
CA ALA A 126 -14.13 -26.85 -45.74
C ALA A 126 -14.89 -26.40 -44.48
N GLU A 127 -15.83 -27.21 -43.99
CA GLU A 127 -16.59 -26.92 -42.76
C GLU A 127 -15.68 -26.89 -41.53
N LYS A 128 -14.77 -27.86 -41.40
CA LYS A 128 -13.78 -27.88 -40.32
C LYS A 128 -12.88 -26.64 -40.34
N ALA A 129 -12.37 -26.25 -41.52
CA ALA A 129 -11.54 -25.06 -41.66
C ALA A 129 -12.30 -23.77 -41.29
N ALA A 130 -13.58 -23.67 -41.67
CA ALA A 130 -14.44 -22.54 -41.29
C ALA A 130 -14.65 -22.47 -39.76
N ALA A 131 -14.89 -23.61 -39.11
CA ALA A 131 -15.06 -23.69 -37.67
C ALA A 131 -13.77 -23.31 -36.91
N GLU A 132 -12.60 -23.78 -37.36
CA GLU A 132 -11.31 -23.41 -36.76
C GLU A 132 -11.02 -21.90 -36.89
N LYS A 133 -11.32 -21.31 -38.07
CA LYS A 133 -11.17 -19.85 -38.27
C LYS A 133 -12.07 -19.05 -37.34
N ALA A 134 -13.34 -19.44 -37.21
CA ALA A 134 -14.29 -18.78 -36.32
C ALA A 134 -13.87 -18.87 -34.84
N ALA A 135 -13.35 -20.03 -34.42
CA ALA A 135 -12.81 -20.22 -33.06
C ALA A 135 -11.59 -19.31 -32.80
N ALA A 136 -10.69 -19.19 -33.77
CA ALA A 136 -9.52 -18.32 -33.68
C ALA A 136 -9.90 -16.83 -33.59
N GLU A 137 -10.86 -16.37 -34.41
CA GLU A 137 -11.37 -14.99 -34.35
C GLU A 137 -12.03 -14.68 -33.01
N LYS A 138 -12.83 -15.61 -32.46
CA LYS A 138 -13.45 -15.43 -31.14
C LYS A 138 -12.40 -15.33 -30.03
N ALA A 139 -11.38 -16.20 -30.05
CA ALA A 139 -10.30 -16.17 -29.06
C ALA A 139 -9.48 -14.86 -29.13
N ALA A 140 -9.22 -14.36 -30.35
CA ALA A 140 -8.55 -13.07 -30.54
C ALA A 140 -9.39 -11.90 -29.99
N ALA A 141 -10.70 -11.90 -30.23
CA ALA A 141 -11.61 -10.88 -29.71
C ALA A 141 -11.69 -10.89 -28.16
N GLU A 142 -11.77 -12.06 -27.54
CA GLU A 142 -11.75 -12.20 -26.08
C GLU A 142 -10.44 -11.71 -25.46
N LYS A 143 -9.30 -12.02 -26.07
CA LYS A 143 -7.99 -11.52 -25.62
C LYS A 143 -7.90 -10.00 -25.71
N ALA A 144 -8.35 -9.40 -26.82
CA ALA A 144 -8.35 -7.95 -27.00
C ALA A 144 -9.26 -7.25 -25.98
N ALA A 145 -10.44 -7.83 -25.68
CA ALA A 145 -11.33 -7.31 -24.65
C ALA A 145 -10.71 -7.37 -23.25
N ALA A 146 -10.02 -8.47 -22.92
CA ALA A 146 -9.32 -8.62 -21.65
C ALA A 146 -8.16 -7.61 -21.49
N GLU A 147 -7.35 -7.41 -22.53
CA GLU A 147 -6.27 -6.42 -22.53
C GLU A 147 -6.81 -4.99 -22.35
N LYS A 148 -7.91 -4.63 -23.04
CA LYS A 148 -8.56 -3.33 -22.87
C LYS A 148 -9.07 -3.12 -21.44
N ALA A 149 -9.74 -4.11 -20.86
CA ALA A 149 -10.24 -4.05 -19.49
C ALA A 149 -9.08 -3.90 -18.46
N ALA A 150 -7.96 -4.61 -18.67
CA ALA A 150 -6.78 -4.47 -17.83
C ALA A 150 -6.17 -3.07 -17.92
N ALA A 151 -6.09 -2.49 -19.13
CA ALA A 151 -5.59 -1.14 -19.34
C ALA A 151 -6.49 -0.07 -18.68
N GLU A 152 -7.82 -0.19 -18.81
CA GLU A 152 -8.78 0.71 -18.15
C GLU A 152 -8.67 0.63 -16.62
N LYS A 153 -8.53 -0.58 -16.05
CA LYS A 153 -8.33 -0.76 -14.61
C LYS A 153 -7.03 -0.10 -14.12
N ALA A 154 -5.92 -0.30 -14.84
CA ALA A 154 -4.63 0.30 -14.50
C ALA A 154 -4.69 1.84 -14.58
N ALA A 155 -5.38 2.40 -15.58
CA ALA A 155 -5.58 3.84 -15.69
C ALA A 155 -6.41 4.40 -14.52
N ALA A 156 -7.48 3.69 -14.12
CA ALA A 156 -8.30 4.07 -12.97
C ALA A 156 -7.52 4.02 -11.65
N GLU A 157 -6.72 2.98 -11.42
CA GLU A 157 -5.86 2.88 -10.22
C GLU A 157 -4.81 4.00 -10.18
N LYS A 158 -4.18 4.33 -11.31
CA LYS A 158 -3.24 5.46 -11.38
C LYS A 158 -3.91 6.79 -11.05
N ALA A 159 -5.09 7.05 -11.62
CA ALA A 159 -5.84 8.28 -11.35
C ALA A 159 -6.26 8.39 -9.87
N ALA A 160 -6.67 7.27 -9.26
CA ALA A 160 -6.99 7.23 -7.83
C ALA A 160 -5.76 7.52 -6.95
N ALA A 161 -4.59 6.97 -7.30
CA ALA A 161 -3.33 7.23 -6.60
C ALA A 161 -2.88 8.69 -6.71
N GLU A 162 -2.98 9.29 -7.91
CA GLU A 162 -2.67 10.71 -8.11
C GLU A 162 -3.60 11.63 -7.30
N LYS A 163 -4.91 11.32 -7.27
CA LYS A 163 -5.87 12.07 -6.44
C LYS A 163 -5.55 11.98 -4.96
N ALA A 164 -5.24 10.78 -4.45
CA ALA A 164 -4.88 10.57 -3.05
C ALA A 164 -3.59 11.32 -2.67
N ALA A 165 -2.58 11.33 -3.57
CA ALA A 165 -1.35 12.10 -3.37
C ALA A 165 -1.62 13.61 -3.31
N ALA A 166 -2.48 14.13 -4.19
CA ALA A 166 -2.88 15.54 -4.20
C ALA A 166 -3.64 15.94 -2.92
N GLU A 167 -4.58 15.12 -2.45
CA GLU A 167 -5.30 15.35 -1.19
C GLU A 167 -4.36 15.36 0.01
N LYS A 168 -3.39 14.43 0.08
CA LYS A 168 -2.38 14.40 1.14
C LYS A 168 -1.50 15.65 1.13
N ALA A 169 -1.03 16.08 -0.04
CA ALA A 169 -0.22 17.30 -0.18
C ALA A 169 -1.00 18.56 0.25
N ALA A 170 -2.29 18.64 -0.10
CA ALA A 170 -3.15 19.73 0.34
C ALA A 170 -3.34 19.75 1.86
N ALA A 171 -3.53 18.58 2.48
CA ALA A 171 -3.65 18.45 3.94
C ALA A 171 -2.35 18.84 4.67
N GLU A 172 -1.18 18.42 4.17
CA GLU A 172 0.12 18.81 4.74
C GLU A 172 0.35 20.33 4.65
N LYS A 173 0.00 20.95 3.52
CA LYS A 173 0.10 22.41 3.35
C LYS A 173 -0.81 23.15 4.33
N ALA A 174 -2.05 22.71 4.49
CA ALA A 174 -3.00 23.31 5.44
C ALA A 174 -2.52 23.18 6.89
N ALA A 175 -1.96 22.02 7.26
CA ALA A 175 -1.38 21.81 8.59
C ALA A 175 -0.17 22.73 8.85
N ALA A 176 0.71 22.89 7.87
CA ALA A 176 1.87 23.79 7.95
C ALA A 176 1.43 25.27 8.10
N GLU A 177 0.42 25.70 7.34
CA GLU A 177 -0.13 27.06 7.44
C GLU A 177 -0.73 27.33 8.82
N LYS A 178 -1.52 26.38 9.35
CA LYS A 178 -2.09 26.48 10.71
C LYS A 178 -0.99 26.58 11.79
N ALA A 179 0.06 25.75 11.68
CA ALA A 179 1.19 25.79 12.62
C ALA A 179 1.94 27.13 12.56
N ALA A 180 2.10 27.71 11.35
CA ALA A 180 2.72 29.02 11.19
C ALA A 180 1.89 30.13 11.86
N VAL A 181 0.56 30.09 11.71
CA VAL A 181 -0.35 31.04 12.37
C VAL A 181 -0.28 30.90 13.90
N GLU A 182 -0.33 29.69 14.44
CA GLU A 182 -0.20 29.46 15.89
C GLU A 182 1.13 29.98 16.44
N LYS A 183 2.25 29.75 15.73
CA LYS A 183 3.55 30.28 16.11
C LYS A 183 3.58 31.82 16.11
N ALA A 184 3.00 32.46 15.09
CA ALA A 184 2.94 33.92 15.01
C ALA A 184 2.09 34.53 16.15
N VAL A 185 0.98 33.87 16.51
CA VAL A 185 0.14 34.28 17.65
C VAL A 185 0.92 34.15 18.96
N ALA A 186 1.67 33.05 19.16
CA ALA A 186 2.50 32.85 20.34
C ALA A 186 3.63 33.88 20.45
N GLU A 187 4.32 34.19 19.35
CA GLU A 187 5.35 35.23 19.31
C GLU A 187 4.78 36.62 19.65
N LYS A 188 3.60 36.97 19.11
CA LYS A 188 2.93 38.23 19.43
C LYS A 188 2.56 38.32 20.92
N ALA A 189 2.01 37.25 21.48
CA ALA A 189 1.66 37.19 22.91
C ALA A 189 2.90 37.33 23.81
N ALA A 190 4.02 36.69 23.44
CA ALA A 190 5.29 36.83 24.15
C ALA A 190 5.83 38.28 24.09
N ALA A 191 5.74 38.94 22.93
CA ALA A 191 6.14 40.33 22.76
C ALA A 191 5.28 41.30 23.60
N GLU A 192 3.95 41.10 23.63
CA GLU A 192 3.05 41.89 24.48
C GLU A 192 3.36 41.72 25.97
N LYS A 193 3.63 40.49 26.42
CA LYS A 193 4.03 40.22 27.82
C LYS A 193 5.33 40.92 28.18
N ALA A 194 6.35 40.85 27.31
CA ALA A 194 7.63 41.51 27.52
C ALA A 194 7.49 43.04 27.58
N ALA A 195 6.64 43.63 26.73
CA ALA A 195 6.33 45.05 26.76
C ALA A 195 5.64 45.46 28.08
N ALA A 196 4.70 44.65 28.57
CA ALA A 196 4.03 44.88 29.85
C ALA A 196 4.99 44.79 31.05
N GLU A 197 5.90 43.80 31.07
CA GLU A 197 6.93 43.68 32.12
C GLU A 197 7.88 44.88 32.11
N LYS A 198 8.32 45.35 30.93
CA LYS A 198 9.16 46.55 30.81
C LYS A 198 8.45 47.80 31.34
N ALA A 199 7.18 47.99 30.99
CA ALA A 199 6.38 49.12 31.49
C ALA A 199 6.20 49.07 33.01
N ALA A 200 6.00 47.89 33.59
CA ALA A 200 5.92 47.71 35.04
C ALA A 200 7.26 48.04 35.73
N ALA A 201 8.39 47.63 35.14
CA ALA A 201 9.72 47.95 35.65
C ALA A 201 10.02 49.45 35.60
N GLU A 202 9.66 50.15 34.51
CA GLU A 202 9.80 51.61 34.39
C GLU A 202 8.96 52.34 35.45
N LYS A 203 7.72 51.90 35.68
CA LYS A 203 6.85 52.48 36.72
C LYS A 203 7.45 52.29 38.13
N ALA A 204 7.96 51.09 38.43
CA ALA A 204 8.60 50.82 39.71
C ALA A 204 9.89 51.66 39.91
N ALA A 205 10.68 51.85 38.86
CA ALA A 205 11.85 52.72 38.89
C ALA A 205 11.47 54.19 39.15
N ALA A 206 10.39 54.68 38.52
CA ALA A 206 9.88 56.03 38.74
C ALA A 206 9.36 56.23 40.18
N GLU A 207 8.64 55.25 40.74
CA GLU A 207 8.20 55.29 42.14
C GLU A 207 9.38 55.30 43.12
N LYS A 208 10.42 54.48 42.86
CA LYS A 208 11.64 54.48 43.68
C LYS A 208 12.38 55.82 43.63
N ALA A 209 12.51 56.42 42.45
CA ALA A 209 13.14 57.73 42.29
C ALA A 209 12.33 58.84 43.01
N ALA A 210 11.00 58.78 42.96
CA ALA A 210 10.14 59.70 43.70
C ALA A 210 10.31 59.55 45.22
N ALA A 211 10.42 58.31 45.72
CA ALA A 211 10.67 58.03 47.14
C ALA A 211 12.05 58.52 47.60
N GLU A 212 13.11 58.33 46.80
CA GLU A 212 14.44 58.88 47.08
C GLU A 212 14.44 60.41 47.14
N LYS A 213 13.75 61.07 46.20
CA LYS A 213 13.62 62.53 46.19
C LYS A 213 12.91 63.05 47.44
N ALA A 214 11.82 62.38 47.86
CA ALA A 214 11.10 62.72 49.09
C ALA A 214 11.96 62.51 50.35
N ALA A 215 12.77 61.43 50.39
CA ALA A 215 13.71 61.20 51.48
C ALA A 215 14.81 62.27 51.54
N ALA A 216 15.33 62.71 50.39
CA ALA A 216 16.32 63.78 50.31
C ALA A 216 15.76 65.13 50.77
N GLU A 217 14.52 65.49 50.39
CA GLU A 217 13.85 66.69 50.90
C GLU A 217 13.64 66.64 52.41
N LYS A 218 13.24 65.49 52.96
CA LYS A 218 13.08 65.31 54.40
C LYS A 218 14.41 65.48 55.16
N ALA A 219 15.50 64.90 54.63
CA ALA A 219 16.84 65.06 55.21
C ALA A 219 17.33 66.51 55.14
N ALA A 220 17.04 67.23 54.05
CA ALA A 220 17.34 68.65 53.93
C ALA A 220 16.56 69.50 54.95
N ALA A 221 15.29 69.18 55.18
CA ALA A 221 14.46 69.85 56.20
C ALA A 221 14.96 69.59 57.63
N GLU A 222 15.37 68.36 57.96
CA GLU A 222 15.99 68.05 59.26
C GLU A 222 17.31 68.80 59.46
N LYS A 223 18.16 68.88 58.42
CA LYS A 223 19.42 69.63 58.50
C LYS A 223 19.19 71.12 58.73
N ALA A 224 18.21 71.71 58.06
CA ALA A 224 17.83 73.11 58.28
C ALA A 224 17.26 73.35 59.70
N ALA A 225 16.49 72.41 60.23
CA ALA A 225 16.01 72.48 61.61
C ALA A 225 17.15 72.38 62.63
N ALA A 226 18.14 71.52 62.39
CA ALA A 226 19.33 71.38 63.24
C ALA A 226 20.21 72.65 63.22
N GLU A 227 20.41 73.27 62.06
CA GLU A 227 21.13 74.57 61.96
C GLU A 227 20.40 75.68 62.72
N LYS A 228 19.07 75.74 62.64
CA LYS A 228 18.27 76.73 63.37
C LYS A 228 18.40 76.54 64.89
N ALA A 229 18.37 75.30 65.37
CA ALA A 229 18.57 74.98 66.79
C ALA A 229 20.00 75.32 67.27
N ALA A 230 21.02 75.10 66.43
CA ALA A 230 22.39 75.49 66.73
C ALA A 230 22.55 77.02 66.82
N ALA A 231 21.89 77.77 65.94
CA ALA A 231 21.88 79.23 65.97
C ALA A 231 21.18 79.80 67.21
N GLU A 232 20.06 79.21 67.65
CA GLU A 232 19.42 79.59 68.92
C GLU A 232 20.31 79.32 70.14
N LYS A 233 21.02 78.19 70.16
CA LYS A 233 21.94 77.86 71.25
C LYS A 233 23.12 78.83 71.33
N ALA A 234 23.68 79.23 70.18
CA ALA A 234 24.73 80.24 70.11
C ALA A 234 24.26 81.63 70.57
N ALA A 235 23.00 82.00 70.25
CA ALA A 235 22.41 83.24 70.74
C ALA A 235 22.20 83.23 72.27
N ALA A 236 21.79 82.09 72.84
CA ALA A 236 21.63 81.92 74.28
C ALA A 236 22.97 82.00 75.04
N GLU A 237 24.06 81.40 74.51
CA GLU A 237 25.40 81.52 75.10
C GLU A 237 25.93 82.97 75.08
N LYS A 238 25.67 83.71 73.99
CA LYS A 238 26.08 85.11 73.89
C LYS A 238 25.37 86.00 74.92
N ALA A 239 24.07 85.77 75.16
CA ALA A 239 23.31 86.46 76.19
C ALA A 239 23.80 86.13 77.62
N ALA A 240 24.22 84.88 77.87
CA ALA A 240 24.82 84.49 79.14
C ALA A 240 26.18 85.16 79.39
N ALA A 241 27.01 85.30 78.35
CA ALA A 241 28.31 85.99 78.43
C ALA A 241 28.16 87.50 78.71
N GLU A 242 27.17 88.18 78.13
CA GLU A 242 26.88 89.59 78.43
C GLU A 242 26.45 89.81 79.88
N LYS A 243 25.64 88.89 80.43
CA LYS A 243 25.20 88.96 81.82
C LYS A 243 26.36 88.80 82.81
N ALA A 244 27.32 87.92 82.51
CA ALA A 244 28.53 87.73 83.33
C ALA A 244 29.47 88.96 83.28
N ALA A 245 29.53 89.66 82.14
CA ALA A 245 30.32 90.90 82.02
C ALA A 245 29.71 92.05 82.85
N ALA A 246 28.38 92.15 82.92
CA ALA A 246 27.69 93.16 83.72
C ALA A 246 27.87 92.96 85.24
N GLU A 247 27.88 91.71 85.74
CA GLU A 247 28.16 91.42 87.15
C GLU A 247 29.61 91.76 87.56
N LYS A 248 30.58 91.55 86.66
CA LYS A 248 31.99 91.86 86.94
C LYS A 248 32.23 93.38 87.06
N ALA A 249 31.54 94.19 86.26
CA ALA A 249 31.62 95.65 86.34
C ALA A 249 30.99 96.22 87.64
N ALA A 250 29.95 95.57 88.17
CA ALA A 250 29.34 95.96 89.45
C ALA A 250 30.26 95.65 90.66
N ALA A 251 30.99 94.55 90.62
CA ALA A 251 31.93 94.17 91.67
C ALA A 251 33.17 95.09 91.75
N GLU A 252 33.67 95.58 90.61
CA GLU A 252 34.82 96.50 90.59
C GLU A 252 34.48 97.89 91.17
N LYS A 253 33.25 98.38 90.95
CA LYS A 253 32.80 99.66 91.51
C LYS A 253 32.66 99.64 93.04
N ALA A 254 32.25 98.51 93.61
CA ALA A 254 32.16 98.32 95.06
C ALA A 254 33.54 98.23 95.75
N ALA A 255 34.57 97.73 95.04
CA ALA A 255 35.94 97.69 95.56
C ALA A 255 36.61 99.07 95.60
N ALA A 256 36.29 99.97 94.66
CA ALA A 256 36.84 101.32 94.60
C ALA A 256 36.31 102.24 95.73
N GLU A 257 35.04 102.12 96.14
CA GLU A 257 34.48 102.90 97.25
C GLU A 257 35.08 102.50 98.61
N LYS A 258 35.44 101.23 98.80
CA LYS A 258 36.02 100.75 100.06
C LYS A 258 37.47 101.25 100.26
N ALA A 259 38.24 101.40 99.18
CA ALA A 259 39.60 101.94 99.23
C ALA A 259 39.65 103.46 99.51
N ALA A 260 38.62 104.21 99.13
CA ALA A 260 38.53 105.65 99.42
C ALA A 260 38.19 105.93 100.90
N ALA A 261 37.40 105.06 101.55
CA ALA A 261 37.02 105.21 102.95
C ALA A 261 38.17 104.90 103.93
N GLU A 262 39.07 103.96 103.60
CA GLU A 262 40.21 103.60 104.46
C GLU A 262 41.31 104.67 104.51
N LYS A 263 41.54 105.40 103.40
CA LYS A 263 42.58 106.43 103.36
C LYS A 263 42.20 107.69 104.15
N ALA A 264 40.91 108.03 104.23
CA ALA A 264 40.41 109.13 105.04
C ALA A 264 40.48 108.85 106.57
N ALA A 265 40.49 107.57 106.98
CA ALA A 265 40.66 107.18 108.38
C ALA A 265 42.14 107.22 108.84
N ALA A 266 43.09 106.97 107.95
CA ALA A 266 44.53 107.01 108.26
C ALA A 266 45.06 108.44 108.47
N GLU A 267 44.49 109.45 107.78
CA GLU A 267 44.91 110.85 107.92
C GLU A 267 44.45 111.48 109.25
N LYS A 268 43.35 110.98 109.84
CA LYS A 268 42.82 111.47 111.12
C LYS A 268 43.57 110.91 112.34
N ALA A 269 44.21 109.74 112.22
CA ALA A 269 44.98 109.11 113.30
C ALA A 269 46.42 109.67 113.44
N ALA A 270 46.99 110.28 112.41
CA ALA A 270 48.32 110.90 112.47
C ALA A 270 48.29 112.32 113.08
N ALA A 271 47.18 113.04 112.94
CA ALA A 271 47.00 114.38 113.51
C ALA A 271 46.81 114.36 115.04
N GLU A 272 46.31 113.26 115.61
CA GLU A 272 46.06 113.13 117.05
C GLU A 272 47.33 112.74 117.86
N LYS A 273 48.35 112.17 117.20
CA LYS A 273 49.63 111.81 117.86
C LYS A 273 50.62 112.98 117.96
N ALA A 274 50.42 114.06 117.20
CA ALA A 274 51.23 115.29 117.27
C ALA A 274 50.79 116.27 118.38
N ALA A 275 49.63 116.05 119.02
CA ALA A 275 49.09 116.92 120.07
C ALA A 275 49.29 116.38 121.49
N ALA A 276 49.64 115.11 121.67
CA ALA A 276 49.73 114.45 122.98
C ALA A 276 51.15 114.36 123.58
N GLU A 277 52.22 114.67 122.83
CA GLU A 277 53.60 114.69 123.35
C GLU A 277 54.11 116.10 123.71
N LYS A 278 53.22 117.10 123.72
CA LYS A 278 53.50 118.48 124.19
C LYS A 278 52.91 118.78 125.58
N ALA A 279 52.42 117.79 126.31
CA ALA A 279 51.71 118.02 127.57
C ALA A 279 51.89 116.90 128.61
N ALA A 280 53.12 116.46 128.87
CA ALA A 280 53.44 115.77 130.12
C ALA A 280 54.94 115.87 130.44
N ALA A 281 55.23 116.31 131.67
CA ALA A 281 56.53 116.30 132.34
C ALA A 281 57.50 117.46 132.05
N GLU A 282 56.97 118.68 132.10
CA GLU A 282 57.65 119.77 132.82
C GLU A 282 57.35 119.61 134.32
N LYS A 283 58.39 119.34 135.13
CA LYS A 283 58.42 119.54 136.59
C LYS A 283 59.85 119.86 137.03
N ALA A 284 60.00 120.98 137.75
CA ALA A 284 61.12 121.45 138.59
C ALA A 284 62.35 122.12 137.89
N VAL A 285 62.46 123.47 137.71
CA VAL A 285 62.72 124.63 138.65
C VAL A 285 64.23 124.80 139.00
N PRO A 286 64.85 126.01 139.24
CA PRO A 286 64.52 127.45 139.02
C PRO A 286 65.64 128.30 138.33
N ALA A 287 65.40 129.62 138.19
CA ALA A 287 66.33 130.76 138.42
C ALA A 287 66.74 131.69 137.24
N ALA A 288 66.19 132.92 137.29
CA ALA A 288 66.78 134.27 137.16
C ALA A 288 67.84 134.64 136.08
N GLY A 289 67.59 135.80 135.44
CA GLY A 289 68.61 136.67 134.83
C GLY A 289 68.01 137.71 133.88
N LYS A 290 68.44 138.97 134.01
CA LYS A 290 68.09 140.14 133.18
C LYS A 290 68.56 140.01 131.72
#